data_AF-A0A420WJ64-F1
#
_entry.id   AF-A0A420WJ64-F1
#
_cell.length_a   1.000
_cell.length_b   1.000
_cell.length_c   1.000
_cell.angle_alpha   90.00
_cell.angle_beta   90.00
_cell.angle_gamma   90.00
#
_symmetry.space_group_name_H-M   'P 1'
#
loop_
_entity.id
_entity.type
_entity.pdbx_description
1 polymer ?
#
loop_
_entity_poly.entity_id
_entity_poly.type
_entity_poly.pdbx_seq_one_letter_code
_entity_poly.pdbx_strand_id
1 'polypeptide(L)'
;MRKIIYTLASLIVLSVLTACTAPTEECCAPPPSHNGQNQPHLPPPNFPVSEAPSDVRFCGGMARVQGNECPVGQFCRRTIGDLCGVADAPGTCTPLPEVCPQIYAPVCGCNGKTYPNECTANGQGVSASYEGECK
;
A
#
# COMPACT_ATOMS: atom_id res chain seq x y z
N MET A 1 30.11 54.82 -8.22
CA MET A 1 30.39 53.36 -8.30
C MET A 1 29.21 52.48 -7.87
N ARG A 2 28.50 52.75 -6.75
CA ARG A 2 27.33 51.95 -6.33
C ARG A 2 26.14 51.93 -7.32
N LYS A 3 25.87 53.01 -8.07
CA LYS A 3 24.75 53.08 -9.04
C LYS A 3 24.90 52.12 -10.24
N ILE A 4 26.14 51.81 -10.65
CA ILE A 4 26.42 50.91 -11.80
C ILE A 4 26.15 49.44 -11.42
N ILE A 5 26.33 49.09 -10.15
CA ILE A 5 26.05 47.75 -9.62
C ILE A 5 24.54 47.47 -9.58
N TYR A 6 23.72 48.48 -9.22
CA TYR A 6 22.25 48.35 -9.19
C TYR A 6 21.60 48.22 -10.57
N THR A 7 22.17 48.87 -11.60
CA THR A 7 21.70 48.73 -12.99
C THR A 7 22.05 47.37 -13.59
N LEU A 8 23.19 46.77 -13.24
CA LEU A 8 23.58 45.43 -13.68
C LEU A 8 22.76 44.33 -12.96
N ALA A 9 22.46 44.51 -11.68
CA ALA A 9 21.63 43.58 -10.92
C ALA A 9 20.17 43.56 -11.40
N SER A 10 19.60 44.70 -11.82
CA SER A 10 18.21 44.76 -12.33
C SER A 10 18.02 44.09 -13.69
N LEU A 11 19.05 44.07 -14.55
CA LEU A 11 18.99 43.41 -15.87
C LEU A 11 18.98 41.88 -15.77
N ILE A 12 19.56 41.31 -14.71
CA ILE A 12 19.60 39.85 -14.50
C ILE A 12 18.27 39.33 -13.92
N VAL A 13 17.54 40.14 -13.16
CA VAL A 13 16.24 39.72 -12.59
C VAL A 13 15.14 39.68 -13.68
N LEU A 14 15.28 40.46 -14.75
CA LEU A 14 14.28 40.54 -15.82
C LEU A 14 14.35 39.36 -16.82
N SER A 15 15.47 38.64 -16.91
CA SER A 15 15.61 37.49 -17.82
C SER A 15 15.09 36.16 -17.25
N VAL A 16 14.80 36.09 -15.94
CA VAL A 16 14.34 34.83 -15.30
C VAL A 16 12.81 34.69 -15.30
N LEU A 17 12.06 35.75 -15.64
CA LEU A 17 10.59 35.70 -15.67
C LEU A 17 9.99 35.16 -16.98
N THR A 18 10.78 34.96 -18.03
CA THR A 18 10.26 34.59 -19.37
C THR A 18 10.26 33.08 -19.68
N ALA A 19 10.60 32.22 -18.72
CA ALA A 19 10.70 30.77 -18.96
C ALA A 19 9.38 29.98 -18.84
N CYS A 20 8.27 30.61 -18.47
CA CYS A 20 6.99 29.92 -18.30
C CYS A 20 5.94 30.37 -19.34
N THR A 21 6.23 30.20 -20.64
CA THR A 21 5.18 30.19 -21.67
C THR A 21 5.23 28.86 -22.40
N ALA A 22 4.89 27.78 -21.70
CA ALA A 22 4.46 26.56 -22.37
C ALA A 22 3.08 26.82 -23.00
N PRO A 23 2.84 26.44 -24.26
CA PRO A 23 1.51 26.52 -24.85
C PRO A 23 0.53 25.72 -23.98
N THR A 24 -0.53 26.40 -23.55
CA THR A 24 -1.60 25.86 -22.71
C THR A 24 -2.70 25.35 -23.62
N GLU A 25 -2.55 24.19 -24.26
CA GLU A 25 -3.67 23.62 -25.03
C GLU A 25 -3.69 22.10 -25.29
N GLU A 26 -3.07 21.27 -24.43
CA GLU A 26 -3.30 19.80 -24.50
C GLU A 26 -3.68 19.13 -23.18
N CYS A 27 -3.93 19.87 -22.10
CA CYS A 27 -4.29 19.26 -20.80
C CYS A 27 -5.74 18.76 -20.71
N CYS A 28 -6.61 19.10 -21.67
CA CYS A 28 -8.04 18.75 -21.64
C CYS A 28 -8.42 17.61 -22.59
N ALA A 29 -7.46 16.99 -23.29
CA ALA A 29 -7.76 15.73 -23.96
C ALA A 29 -7.89 14.64 -22.87
N PRO A 30 -9.07 14.02 -22.67
CA PRO A 30 -9.12 12.82 -21.85
C PRO A 30 -8.14 11.81 -22.45
N PRO A 31 -7.35 11.09 -21.64
CA PRO A 31 -6.55 9.99 -22.16
C PRO A 31 -7.48 9.06 -22.96
N PRO A 32 -6.99 8.43 -24.04
CA PRO A 32 -7.79 7.46 -24.76
C PRO A 32 -8.38 6.49 -23.73
N SER A 33 -9.71 6.38 -23.74
CA SER A 33 -10.41 5.39 -22.93
C SER A 33 -9.94 4.03 -23.43
N HIS A 34 -8.90 3.50 -22.80
CA HIS A 34 -8.60 2.09 -22.88
C HIS A 34 -9.78 1.42 -22.21
N ASN A 35 -10.72 0.96 -23.05
CA ASN A 35 -11.75 0.01 -22.67
C ASN A 35 -11.01 -1.06 -21.85
N GLY A 36 -11.34 -1.18 -20.56
CA GLY A 36 -10.57 -1.88 -19.53
C GLY A 36 -10.53 -3.38 -19.75
N GLN A 37 -10.08 -3.83 -20.91
CA GLN A 37 -9.62 -5.17 -21.12
C GLN A 37 -8.20 -5.18 -20.61
N ASN A 38 -8.07 -5.63 -19.35
CA ASN A 38 -6.80 -6.03 -18.77
C ASN A 38 -6.06 -6.86 -19.83
N GLN A 39 -5.00 -6.31 -20.40
CA GLN A 39 -4.15 -7.10 -21.27
C GLN A 39 -3.64 -8.29 -20.44
N PRO A 40 -3.57 -9.50 -21.01
CA PRO A 40 -2.96 -10.61 -20.32
C PRO A 40 -1.55 -10.20 -19.93
N HIS A 41 -1.27 -10.13 -18.62
CA HIS A 41 0.08 -9.95 -18.13
C HIS A 41 0.85 -11.21 -18.54
N LEU A 42 1.65 -11.10 -19.60
CA LEU A 42 2.57 -12.17 -19.97
C LEU A 42 3.80 -12.00 -19.07
N PRO A 43 4.06 -12.92 -18.13
CA PRO A 43 5.27 -12.84 -17.32
C PRO A 43 6.50 -12.96 -18.23
N PRO A 44 7.66 -12.42 -17.81
CA PRO A 44 8.88 -12.54 -18.60
C PRO A 44 9.23 -14.01 -18.85
N PRO A 45 9.83 -14.36 -20.00
CA PRO A 45 10.21 -15.74 -20.29
C PRO A 45 11.11 -16.29 -19.17
N ASN A 46 10.77 -17.49 -18.68
CA ASN A 46 11.39 -18.18 -17.53
C ASN A 46 11.07 -17.64 -16.13
N PHE A 47 10.12 -16.73 -15.96
CA PHE A 47 9.55 -16.48 -14.64
C PHE A 47 8.52 -17.57 -14.30
N PRO A 48 8.61 -18.20 -13.12
CA PRO A 48 7.52 -19.03 -12.65
C PRO A 48 6.27 -18.15 -12.54
N VAL A 49 5.21 -18.52 -13.25
CA VAL A 49 3.90 -17.90 -13.03
C VAL A 49 3.57 -18.21 -11.58
N SER A 50 3.51 -17.20 -10.71
CA SER A 50 2.95 -17.40 -9.39
C SER A 50 1.50 -17.81 -9.62
N GLU A 51 1.16 -19.07 -9.36
CA GLU A 51 -0.20 -19.63 -9.35
C GLU A 51 -1.05 -19.02 -8.23
N ALA A 52 -0.84 -17.75 -7.91
CA ALA A 52 -1.65 -17.00 -6.98
C ALA A 52 -3.07 -16.95 -7.59
N PRO A 53 -4.09 -17.42 -6.86
CA PRO A 53 -5.46 -17.35 -7.32
C PRO A 53 -5.82 -15.90 -7.69
N SER A 54 -6.56 -15.72 -8.79
CA SER A 54 -7.02 -14.40 -9.26
C SER A 54 -7.88 -13.66 -8.24
N ASP A 55 -8.36 -14.37 -7.20
CA ASP A 55 -9.35 -13.89 -6.25
C ASP A 55 -8.73 -13.43 -4.91
N VAL A 56 -7.39 -13.43 -4.80
CA VAL A 56 -6.69 -12.94 -3.61
C VAL A 56 -6.88 -11.43 -3.51
N ARG A 57 -7.54 -10.97 -2.44
CA ARG A 57 -7.68 -9.54 -2.14
C ARG A 57 -6.60 -9.10 -1.17
N PHE A 58 -5.80 -8.13 -1.58
CA PHE A 58 -4.81 -7.50 -0.72
C PHE A 58 -5.45 -6.39 0.12
N CYS A 59 -4.91 -6.18 1.31
CA CYS A 59 -5.30 -5.13 2.24
C CYS A 59 -4.08 -4.43 2.81
N GLY A 60 -4.26 -3.21 3.30
CA GLY A 60 -3.12 -2.36 3.67
C GLY A 60 -2.25 -2.01 2.45
N GLY A 61 -1.08 -1.46 2.73
CA GLY A 61 -0.18 -0.97 1.71
C GLY A 61 -0.63 0.29 0.98
N MET A 62 0.27 0.80 0.13
CA MET A 62 0.03 1.93 -0.77
C MET A 62 -0.82 1.56 -2.00
N ALA A 63 -1.22 0.29 -2.12
CA ALA A 63 -2.17 -0.20 -3.12
C ALA A 63 -3.60 0.29 -2.79
N ARG A 64 -3.83 1.59 -2.83
CA ARG A 64 -5.12 2.25 -2.60
C ARG A 64 -6.11 2.07 -3.77
N VAL A 65 -6.18 0.87 -4.34
CA VAL A 65 -7.10 0.61 -5.47
C VAL A 65 -8.46 0.09 -4.99
N GLN A 66 -8.57 -0.48 -3.78
CA GLN A 66 -9.85 -1.00 -3.27
C GLN A 66 -9.99 -0.93 -1.73
N GLY A 67 -9.69 0.22 -1.11
CA GLY A 67 -9.85 0.39 0.34
C GLY A 67 -8.87 -0.44 1.17
N ASN A 68 -8.47 0.07 2.33
CA ASN A 68 -7.55 -0.66 3.21
C ASN A 68 -8.29 -1.70 4.09
N GLU A 69 -9.57 -1.92 3.80
CA GLU A 69 -10.50 -2.67 4.62
C GLU A 69 -10.99 -3.90 3.86
N CYS A 70 -10.97 -5.04 4.53
CA CYS A 70 -11.47 -6.27 3.96
C CYS A 70 -13.01 -6.30 3.99
N PRO A 71 -13.66 -7.07 3.09
CA PRO A 71 -15.10 -7.28 3.13
C PRO A 71 -15.57 -7.82 4.49
N VAL A 72 -16.86 -7.65 4.79
CA VAL A 72 -17.49 -8.20 5.99
C VAL A 72 -17.23 -9.71 6.08
N GLY A 73 -16.88 -10.19 7.28
CA GLY A 73 -16.52 -11.59 7.52
C GLY A 73 -15.06 -11.93 7.21
N GLN A 74 -14.27 -10.95 6.75
CA GLN A 74 -12.84 -11.10 6.52
C GLN A 74 -12.04 -10.09 7.34
N PHE A 75 -10.77 -10.40 7.57
CA PHE A 75 -9.82 -9.52 8.23
C PHE A 75 -8.54 -9.41 7.41
N CYS A 76 -7.79 -8.34 7.67
CA CYS A 76 -6.51 -8.14 7.03
C CYS A 76 -5.44 -9.00 7.72
N ARG A 77 -5.17 -10.19 7.17
CA ARG A 77 -4.13 -11.09 7.66
C ARG A 77 -2.77 -10.61 7.20
N ARG A 78 -1.89 -10.33 8.15
CA ARG A 78 -0.48 -9.99 7.94
C ARG A 78 0.42 -11.12 8.40
N THR A 79 1.63 -11.16 7.87
CA THR A 79 2.65 -12.10 8.34
C THR A 79 3.22 -11.60 9.66
N ILE A 80 3.55 -12.53 10.55
CA ILE A 80 4.35 -12.20 11.74
C ILE A 80 5.70 -11.65 11.26
N GLY A 81 6.08 -10.48 11.77
CA GLY A 81 7.26 -9.76 11.31
C GLY A 81 6.97 -8.59 10.37
N ASP A 82 5.76 -8.49 9.80
CA ASP A 82 5.33 -7.32 9.00
C ASP A 82 5.04 -6.08 9.85
N LEU A 83 5.46 -6.09 11.13
CA LEU A 83 5.28 -5.01 12.09
C LEU A 83 3.85 -4.45 12.08
N CYS A 84 2.84 -5.32 11.98
CA CYS A 84 1.43 -4.93 11.94
C CYS A 84 1.04 -3.98 10.80
N GLY A 85 1.77 -3.97 9.70
CA GLY A 85 1.49 -3.10 8.56
C GLY A 85 2.27 -1.78 8.58
N VAL A 86 3.28 -1.64 9.44
CA VAL A 86 4.18 -0.48 9.42
C VAL A 86 4.83 -0.36 8.03
N ALA A 87 5.07 0.89 7.61
CA ALA A 87 5.62 1.21 6.29
C ALA A 87 4.81 0.60 5.13
N ASP A 88 3.48 0.60 5.26
CA ASP A 88 2.58 0.12 4.21
C ASP A 88 2.86 -1.36 3.84
N ALA A 89 3.28 -2.16 4.83
CA ALA A 89 3.38 -3.60 4.62
C ALA A 89 1.98 -4.17 4.31
N PRO A 90 1.81 -4.82 3.14
CA PRO A 90 0.51 -5.34 2.73
C PRO A 90 0.13 -6.57 3.56
N GLY A 91 -1.14 -6.91 3.52
CA GLY A 91 -1.69 -8.17 4.00
C GLY A 91 -2.64 -8.75 2.95
N THR A 92 -3.26 -9.87 3.31
CA THR A 92 -4.29 -10.53 2.50
C THR A 92 -5.59 -10.63 3.27
N CYS A 93 -6.69 -10.23 2.64
CA CYS A 93 -8.01 -10.43 3.19
C CYS A 93 -8.32 -11.93 3.28
N THR A 94 -8.51 -12.38 4.52
CA THR A 94 -8.74 -13.78 4.85
C THR A 94 -10.04 -13.88 5.65
N PRO A 95 -10.89 -14.90 5.44
CA PRO A 95 -12.06 -15.14 6.29
C PRO A 95 -11.67 -15.24 7.77
N LEU A 96 -12.55 -14.76 8.64
CA LEU A 96 -12.42 -14.94 10.09
C LEU A 96 -12.53 -16.45 10.42
N PRO A 97 -11.55 -17.07 11.07
CA PRO A 97 -11.69 -18.43 11.57
C PRO A 97 -12.82 -18.54 12.60
N GLU A 98 -13.81 -19.40 12.33
CA GLU A 98 -14.92 -19.66 13.26
C GLU A 98 -14.57 -20.75 14.28
N VAL A 99 -13.69 -21.68 13.90
CA VAL A 99 -13.26 -22.81 14.73
C VAL A 99 -11.74 -22.81 14.81
N CYS A 100 -11.22 -22.81 16.04
CA CYS A 100 -9.79 -22.84 16.32
C CYS A 100 -9.41 -24.06 17.15
N PRO A 101 -8.23 -24.66 16.89
CA PRO A 101 -7.72 -25.73 17.73
C PRO A 101 -7.42 -25.21 19.14
N GLN A 102 -7.63 -26.05 20.14
CA GLN A 102 -7.26 -25.76 21.54
C GLN A 102 -5.78 -26.06 21.82
N ILE A 103 -4.91 -25.55 20.94
CA ILE A 103 -3.45 -25.62 21.12
C ILE A 103 -3.00 -24.30 21.75
N TYR A 104 -2.26 -24.39 22.86
CA TYR A 104 -1.66 -23.20 23.48
C TYR A 104 -0.31 -22.92 22.80
N ALA A 105 -0.28 -21.87 21.98
CA ALA A 105 0.89 -21.38 21.26
C ALA A 105 0.75 -19.84 21.17
N PRO A 106 0.99 -19.12 22.28
CA PRO A 106 0.53 -17.75 22.44
C PRO A 106 1.14 -16.80 21.42
N VAL A 107 0.39 -15.75 21.08
CA VAL A 107 0.86 -14.66 20.21
C VAL A 107 0.44 -13.31 20.77
N CYS A 108 1.24 -12.29 20.52
CA CYS A 108 0.86 -10.90 20.79
C CYS A 108 0.20 -10.35 19.53
N GLY A 109 -1.09 -9.98 19.63
CA GLY A 109 -1.83 -9.39 18.52
C GLY A 109 -1.37 -7.98 18.20
N CYS A 110 -1.64 -7.51 16.98
CA CYS A 110 -1.36 -6.13 16.57
C CYS A 110 -2.13 -5.05 17.36
N ASN A 111 -3.10 -5.47 18.18
CA ASN A 111 -3.81 -4.62 19.13
C ASN A 111 -3.16 -4.60 20.53
N GLY A 112 -2.00 -5.23 20.72
CA GLY A 112 -1.30 -5.31 22.00
C GLY A 112 -1.93 -6.28 23.01
N LYS A 113 -2.81 -7.18 22.59
CA LYS A 113 -3.41 -8.21 23.44
C LYS A 113 -2.81 -9.58 23.18
N THR A 114 -2.56 -10.34 24.24
CA THR A 114 -2.15 -11.75 24.15
C THR A 114 -3.34 -12.63 23.77
N TYR A 115 -3.12 -13.54 22.82
CA TYR A 115 -4.07 -14.57 22.40
C TYR A 115 -3.50 -15.96 22.63
N PRO A 116 -4.32 -16.96 22.99
CA PRO A 116 -3.86 -18.34 23.20
C PRO A 116 -3.16 -18.97 22.00
N ASN A 117 -3.55 -18.58 20.78
CA ASN A 117 -2.87 -18.92 19.52
C ASN A 117 -3.25 -17.96 18.37
N GLU A 118 -2.51 -18.03 17.26
CA GLU A 118 -2.75 -17.20 16.07
C GLU A 118 -4.18 -17.33 15.53
N CYS A 119 -4.75 -18.54 15.50
CA CYS A 119 -6.13 -18.74 15.05
C CYS A 119 -7.12 -17.94 15.90
N THR A 120 -6.99 -17.98 17.23
CA THR A 120 -7.88 -17.22 18.13
C THR A 120 -7.73 -15.70 17.98
N ALA A 121 -6.53 -15.20 17.64
CA ALA A 121 -6.34 -13.80 17.29
C ALA A 121 -7.04 -13.46 15.96
N ASN A 122 -6.78 -14.27 14.93
CA ASN A 122 -7.35 -14.12 13.60
C ASN A 122 -8.88 -14.21 13.61
N GLY A 123 -9.48 -15.06 14.45
CA GLY A 123 -10.94 -15.17 14.63
C GLY A 123 -11.58 -13.92 15.23
N GLN A 124 -10.79 -13.07 15.89
CA GLN A 124 -11.20 -11.73 16.34
C GLN A 124 -10.79 -10.62 15.37
N GLY A 125 -10.34 -10.98 14.16
CA GLY A 125 -9.88 -10.06 13.14
C GLY A 125 -8.53 -9.42 13.42
N VAL A 126 -7.72 -10.02 14.30
CA VAL A 126 -6.44 -9.47 14.75
C VAL A 126 -5.30 -10.32 14.23
N SER A 127 -4.44 -9.74 13.39
CA SER A 127 -3.19 -10.38 13.00
C SER A 127 -2.21 -10.45 14.18
N ALA A 128 -1.41 -11.52 14.23
CA ALA A 128 -0.31 -11.62 15.17
C ALA A 128 0.84 -10.68 14.80
N SER A 129 1.37 -9.96 15.80
CA SER A 129 2.56 -9.12 15.67
C SER A 129 3.84 -9.95 15.82
N TYR A 130 3.90 -10.78 16.86
CA TYR A 130 5.02 -11.66 17.20
C TYR A 130 4.55 -12.87 18.00
N GLU A 131 5.37 -13.93 18.00
CA GLU A 131 5.15 -15.14 18.78
C GLU A 131 5.43 -14.91 20.27
N GLY A 132 4.63 -15.55 21.13
CA GLY A 132 4.67 -15.38 22.59
C GLY A 132 3.65 -14.36 23.08
N GLU A 133 3.56 -14.23 24.40
CA GLU A 133 2.68 -13.24 25.04
C GLU A 133 3.21 -11.81 24.88
N CYS A 134 2.33 -10.81 24.95
CA CYS A 134 2.74 -9.40 24.92
C CYS A 134 3.64 -9.02 26.11
N LYS A 135 4.56 -8.06 25.92
CA LYS A 135 5.52 -7.56 26.91
C LYS A 135 5.35 -6.08 27.20
#